data_AF-A0A916E2P2-F1
#
_entry.id   AF-A0A916E2P2-F1
#
_cell.length_a   1.000
_cell.length_b   1.000
_cell.length_c   1.000
_cell.angle_alpha   90.00
_cell.angle_beta   90.00
_cell.angle_gamma   90.00
#
_symmetry.space_group_name_H-M   'P 1'
#
loop_
_entity.id
_entity.type
_entity.pdbx_description
1 polymer ?
#
loop_
_entity_poly.entity_id
_entity_poly.type
_entity_poly.pdbx_seq_one_letter_code
_entity_poly.pdbx_strand_id
1 'polypeptide(L)'
;MLVKKNLYKDISEPRYGVFKTSDYNLNLEERRSKYKEYEFILCEKCSNAIYKWDCYCTYCYNKETDFIKIAYMKFGPKFGIFKTSDYNLDLEERRKKYMNYDNILCEESYMKYEYEYEKYGNEIDKWNCYCTYCYNKETDIIKKGHIKFGSNFGILDCNLSLEKRRAKYMNFNGILFEKCNQEINNHYYYCMSCHYKETDIITKGHMGSNFGILDCNLILEERRAKYEKYSLIFCGKCNNEIFKWNYYCTSCYNKEINVIKKGHMRFGPNFEIFKKSDYCNLNLEERRAKYMNYDGILCEICYNQISKWNYHCIHCYNEETDTIKKGHIKFGTNFKIFNCNLNLEERKSKYEKYDGILCEKCNNEIDKQYYNCNYCYNNQMIINRCKVCFIGNNYDCCSFYEFKQYLENFSKWINENNVFKASKIGILDYDLNEDDRRVKYKNFDYILCEKCDRKYHYNYCYECFDKEMRELSSKLQDYENFYFKVYKKETKELRELKELQSILIDYKNVYFNLNSNLGIFKQIRQRFEITKYHYIGKNKIFINNMRYNGVHNCERELRSYCCDCYDNEIDIIEKKLDQ
;
A
#
# COMPACT_ATOMS: atom_id res chain seq x y z
N MET A 1 -19.99 -11.13 62.60
CA MET A 1 -21.29 -10.49 62.32
C MET A 1 -21.02 -9.09 61.80
N LEU A 2 -21.10 -8.93 60.48
CA LEU A 2 -20.98 -7.65 59.79
C LEU A 2 -22.30 -6.88 59.91
N VAL A 3 -22.29 -5.69 60.51
CA VAL A 3 -23.34 -4.69 60.29
C VAL A 3 -22.66 -3.41 59.86
N LYS A 4 -22.69 -3.14 58.55
CA LYS A 4 -22.34 -1.85 57.95
C LYS A 4 -23.33 -0.80 58.46
N LYS A 5 -22.82 0.25 59.09
CA LYS A 5 -23.58 1.46 59.43
C LYS A 5 -23.36 2.52 58.35
N ASN A 6 -24.48 2.98 57.79
CA ASN A 6 -24.76 4.31 57.25
C ASN A 6 -23.92 4.88 56.09
N LEU A 7 -24.48 4.75 54.89
CA LEU A 7 -24.29 5.66 53.75
C LEU A 7 -25.68 5.93 53.14
N TYR A 8 -26.56 6.63 53.86
CA TYR A 8 -27.72 7.27 53.24
C TYR A 8 -27.35 8.73 52.95
N LYS A 9 -27.00 8.99 51.69
CA LYS A 9 -26.93 10.32 51.09
C LYS A 9 -28.32 10.94 51.13
N ASP A 10 -28.38 12.22 51.47
CA ASP A 10 -29.52 13.11 51.26
C ASP A 10 -30.08 12.94 49.84
N ILE A 11 -31.28 12.36 49.72
CA ILE A 11 -32.07 12.40 48.49
C ILE A 11 -32.83 13.72 48.54
N SER A 12 -32.26 14.76 47.92
CA SER A 12 -33.00 15.98 47.59
C SER A 12 -34.25 15.58 46.82
N GLU A 13 -35.43 16.01 47.29
CA GLU A 13 -36.69 15.81 46.57
C GLU A 13 -36.57 16.34 45.12
N PRO A 14 -37.17 15.65 44.12
CA PRO A 14 -37.17 16.13 42.74
C PRO A 14 -37.83 17.50 42.65
N ARG A 15 -37.16 18.49 42.03
CA ARG A 15 -37.78 19.80 41.77
C ARG A 15 -38.81 19.64 40.66
N TYR A 16 -40.09 19.62 41.01
CA TYR A 16 -41.19 19.61 40.05
C TYR A 16 -41.70 21.03 39.74
N GLY A 17 -41.96 21.31 38.46
CA GLY A 17 -42.60 22.53 37.99
C GLY A 17 -44.09 22.30 37.77
N VAL A 18 -44.91 23.33 37.97
CA VAL A 18 -46.35 23.28 37.68
C VAL A 18 -46.63 24.15 36.45
N PHE A 19 -47.03 23.52 35.35
CA PHE A 19 -47.41 24.20 34.11
C PHE A 19 -48.79 24.81 34.24
N LYS A 20 -48.85 26.15 34.20
CA LYS A 20 -50.07 26.92 34.36
C LYS A 20 -50.76 27.17 33.04
N THR A 21 -52.08 27.39 33.05
CA THR A 21 -52.85 27.75 31.86
C THR A 21 -52.36 29.08 31.28
N SER A 22 -51.94 30.01 32.13
CA SER A 22 -51.31 31.26 31.71
C SER A 22 -50.02 31.07 30.92
N ASP A 23 -49.36 29.91 31.06
CA ASP A 23 -48.11 29.64 30.35
C ASP A 23 -48.33 29.36 28.87
N TYR A 24 -49.59 29.11 28.47
CA TYR A 24 -49.96 29.09 27.07
C TYR A 24 -49.79 30.47 26.39
N ASN A 25 -49.76 31.56 27.16
CA ASN A 25 -49.49 32.90 26.64
C ASN A 25 -48.01 33.12 26.28
N LEU A 26 -47.12 32.26 26.77
CA LEU A 26 -45.72 32.25 26.38
C LEU A 26 -45.54 31.53 25.04
N ASN A 27 -44.60 31.98 24.22
CA ASN A 27 -44.18 31.24 23.03
C ASN A 27 -43.38 29.97 23.42
N LEU A 28 -43.14 29.08 22.45
CA LEU A 28 -42.50 27.78 22.74
C LEU A 28 -41.09 27.93 23.35
N GLU A 29 -40.30 28.91 22.90
CA GLU A 29 -38.95 29.17 23.39
C GLU A 29 -38.96 29.72 24.83
N GLU A 30 -39.90 30.60 25.13
CA GLU A 30 -40.15 31.12 26.48
C GLU A 30 -40.58 30.01 27.44
N ARG A 31 -41.47 29.10 27.01
CA ARG A 31 -41.88 27.93 27.82
C ARG A 31 -40.72 26.99 28.09
N ARG A 32 -39.92 26.68 27.06
CA ARG A 32 -38.71 25.85 27.19
C ARG A 32 -37.73 26.46 28.19
N SER A 33 -37.53 27.77 28.11
CA SER A 33 -36.65 28.51 29.02
C SER A 33 -37.18 28.51 30.45
N LYS A 34 -38.49 28.75 30.64
CA LYS A 34 -39.14 28.77 31.96
C LYS A 34 -38.99 27.44 32.70
N TYR A 35 -39.12 26.32 31.99
CA TYR A 35 -39.14 24.99 32.61
C TYR A 35 -37.82 24.21 32.55
N LYS A 36 -36.76 24.82 32.04
CA LYS A 36 -35.46 24.18 31.78
C LYS A 36 -34.85 23.48 33.01
N GLU A 37 -34.96 24.10 34.18
CA GLU A 37 -34.30 23.69 35.43
C GLU A 37 -35.13 22.71 36.29
N TYR A 38 -36.40 22.47 35.95
CA TYR A 38 -37.23 21.51 36.69
C TYR A 38 -36.96 20.09 36.20
N GLU A 39 -37.07 19.07 37.04
CA GLU A 39 -36.87 17.66 36.64
C GLU A 39 -38.13 17.08 35.98
N PHE A 40 -39.29 17.40 36.54
CA PHE A 40 -40.61 17.01 36.03
C PHE A 40 -41.51 18.24 35.94
N ILE A 41 -42.45 18.23 35.00
CA ILE A 41 -43.46 19.29 34.85
C ILE A 41 -44.84 18.62 34.96
N LEU A 42 -45.71 19.13 35.82
CA LEU A 42 -47.09 18.66 35.96
C LEU A 42 -48.07 19.71 35.44
N CYS A 43 -49.07 19.29 34.68
CA CYS A 43 -50.13 20.20 34.23
C CYS A 43 -51.05 20.58 35.39
N GLU A 44 -51.28 21.87 35.64
CA GLU A 44 -52.18 22.32 36.72
C GLU A 44 -53.62 21.81 36.54
N LYS A 45 -54.08 21.61 35.29
CA LYS A 45 -55.48 21.27 35.00
C LYS A 45 -55.80 19.80 35.17
N CYS A 46 -54.87 18.91 34.81
CA CYS A 46 -55.13 17.47 34.77
C CYS A 46 -54.14 16.65 35.60
N SER A 47 -53.17 17.29 36.25
CA SER A 47 -52.11 16.67 37.04
C SER A 47 -51.24 15.64 36.29
N ASN A 48 -51.39 15.53 34.97
CA ASN A 48 -50.55 14.67 34.16
C ASN A 48 -49.16 15.28 33.95
N ALA A 49 -48.16 14.41 33.85
CA ALA A 49 -46.81 14.80 33.49
C ALA A 49 -46.75 15.34 32.06
N ILE A 50 -46.00 16.43 31.90
CA ILE A 50 -45.67 17.05 30.63
C ILE A 50 -44.22 16.71 30.32
N TYR A 51 -43.97 16.16 29.13
CA TYR A 51 -42.61 15.99 28.64
C TYR A 51 -41.99 17.36 28.38
N LYS A 52 -40.78 17.61 28.92
CA LYS A 52 -40.05 18.89 28.77
C LYS A 52 -39.93 19.36 27.32
N TRP A 53 -39.78 18.43 26.39
CA TRP A 53 -39.63 18.71 24.96
C TRP A 53 -40.91 19.26 24.33
N ASP A 54 -42.08 18.83 24.83
CA ASP A 54 -43.38 19.18 24.27
C ASP A 54 -43.78 20.60 24.65
N CYS A 55 -43.51 21.04 25.88
CA CYS A 55 -43.86 22.40 26.37
C CYS A 55 -45.37 22.75 26.26
N TYR A 56 -46.23 21.74 26.21
CA TYR A 56 -47.68 21.82 26.38
C TYR A 56 -48.21 20.51 26.96
N CYS A 57 -49.36 20.55 27.64
CA CYS A 57 -49.99 19.34 28.12
C CYS A 57 -50.70 18.57 27.00
N THR A 58 -50.17 17.41 26.60
CA THR A 58 -50.74 16.52 25.57
C THR A 58 -52.15 16.06 25.91
N TYR A 59 -52.42 15.77 27.19
CA TYR A 59 -53.77 15.34 27.62
C TYR A 59 -54.82 16.44 27.43
N CYS A 60 -54.57 17.67 27.90
CA CYS A 60 -55.45 18.81 27.68
C CYS A 60 -55.56 19.15 26.19
N TYR A 61 -54.46 19.11 25.45
CA TYR A 61 -54.43 19.33 23.99
C TYR A 61 -55.30 18.32 23.22
N ASN A 62 -55.35 17.07 23.66
CA ASN A 62 -56.18 16.04 23.04
C ASN A 62 -57.67 16.14 23.38
N LYS A 63 -58.02 16.86 24.45
CA LYS A 63 -59.42 17.11 24.86
C LYS A 63 -59.99 18.41 24.33
N GLU A 64 -59.14 19.35 23.90
CA GLU A 64 -59.59 20.62 23.33
C GLU A 64 -60.17 20.38 21.93
N THR A 65 -61.28 21.06 21.62
CA THR A 65 -61.98 20.96 20.32
C THR A 65 -61.95 22.27 19.55
N ASP A 66 -61.65 23.39 20.22
CA ASP A 66 -61.49 24.69 19.58
C ASP A 66 -60.14 24.76 18.85
N PHE A 67 -60.21 24.80 17.52
CA PHE A 67 -59.05 24.88 16.63
C PHE A 67 -58.05 25.98 17.00
N ILE A 68 -58.54 27.18 17.31
CA ILE A 68 -57.71 28.34 17.62
C ILE A 68 -56.99 28.09 18.94
N LYS A 69 -57.69 27.54 19.94
CA LYS A 69 -57.07 27.18 21.23
C LYS A 69 -56.04 26.07 21.08
N ILE A 70 -56.27 25.10 20.22
CA ILE A 70 -55.34 23.98 19.98
C ILE A 70 -54.04 24.48 19.38
N ALA A 71 -54.14 25.34 18.36
CA ALA A 71 -52.98 26.00 17.77
C ALA A 71 -52.26 26.87 18.81
N TYR A 72 -52.99 27.64 19.62
CA TYR A 72 -52.46 28.44 20.71
C TYR A 72 -51.73 27.59 21.77
N MET A 73 -52.31 26.44 22.13
CA MET A 73 -51.72 25.52 23.10
C MET A 73 -50.40 24.94 22.60
N LYS A 74 -50.29 24.65 21.31
CA LYS A 74 -49.09 24.05 20.72
C LYS A 74 -48.00 25.07 20.38
N PHE A 75 -48.36 26.23 19.83
CA PHE A 75 -47.40 27.20 19.28
C PHE A 75 -47.30 28.52 20.07
N GLY A 76 -48.22 28.78 20.99
CA GLY A 76 -48.32 30.07 21.68
C GLY A 76 -49.03 31.12 20.82
N PRO A 77 -48.89 32.43 21.12
CA PRO A 77 -49.66 33.49 20.47
C PRO A 77 -49.23 33.84 19.03
N LYS A 78 -48.00 33.49 18.61
CA LYS A 78 -47.41 33.92 17.33
C LYS A 78 -47.53 32.87 16.22
N PHE A 79 -48.76 32.46 15.88
CA PHE A 79 -49.01 31.52 14.78
C PHE A 79 -49.92 32.11 13.70
N GLY A 80 -49.72 31.67 12.45
CA GLY A 80 -50.56 31.98 11.30
C GLY A 80 -51.50 30.82 10.99
N ILE A 81 -52.69 31.14 10.45
CA ILE A 81 -53.64 30.14 9.94
C ILE A 81 -53.62 30.23 8.42
N PHE A 82 -53.16 29.17 7.76
CA PHE A 82 -53.19 29.03 6.31
C PHE A 82 -54.56 28.55 5.86
N LYS A 83 -55.26 29.43 5.14
CA LYS A 83 -56.62 29.20 4.63
C LYS A 83 -56.58 28.62 3.23
N THR A 84 -57.66 27.97 2.82
CA THR A 84 -57.83 27.46 1.45
C THR A 84 -57.71 28.57 0.39
N SER A 85 -58.21 29.76 0.69
CA SER A 85 -58.08 30.94 -0.17
C SER A 85 -56.63 31.36 -0.42
N ASP A 86 -55.69 30.99 0.47
CA ASP A 86 -54.28 31.35 0.32
C ASP A 86 -53.59 30.56 -0.80
N TYR A 87 -54.21 29.47 -1.28
CA TYR A 87 -53.74 28.78 -2.47
C TYR A 87 -53.88 29.61 -3.75
N ASN A 88 -54.71 30.67 -3.74
CA ASN A 88 -54.82 31.61 -4.85
C ASN A 88 -53.65 32.61 -4.91
N LEU A 89 -52.90 32.76 -3.82
CA LEU A 89 -51.69 33.59 -3.78
C LEU A 89 -50.52 32.84 -4.44
N ASP A 90 -49.63 33.57 -5.09
CA ASP A 90 -48.37 33.00 -5.57
C ASP A 90 -47.40 32.68 -4.42
N LEU A 91 -46.30 31.97 -4.72
CA LEU A 91 -45.35 31.53 -3.70
C LEU A 91 -44.67 32.71 -2.97
N GLU A 92 -44.38 33.81 -3.68
CA GLU A 92 -43.73 34.98 -3.11
C GLU A 92 -44.70 35.76 -2.20
N GLU A 93 -45.95 35.90 -2.62
CA GLU A 93 -47.03 36.49 -1.84
C GLU A 93 -47.29 35.70 -0.54
N ARG A 94 -47.33 34.37 -0.60
CA ARG A 94 -47.48 33.53 0.60
C ARG A 94 -46.32 33.70 1.57
N ARG A 95 -45.09 33.73 1.05
CA ARG A 95 -43.88 33.95 1.87
C ARG A 95 -43.95 35.30 2.59
N LYS A 96 -44.32 36.37 1.87
CA LYS A 96 -44.51 37.70 2.48
C LYS A 96 -45.61 37.70 3.54
N LYS A 97 -46.75 37.05 3.26
CA LYS A 97 -47.88 36.96 4.19
C LYS A 97 -47.52 36.27 5.50
N TYR A 98 -46.73 35.20 5.44
CA TYR A 98 -46.43 34.36 6.59
C TYR A 98 -45.05 34.57 7.24
N MET A 99 -44.23 35.48 6.72
CA MET A 99 -42.84 35.72 7.16
C MET A 99 -42.71 36.01 8.66
N ASN A 100 -43.68 36.71 9.24
CA ASN A 100 -43.63 37.20 10.63
C ASN A 100 -44.25 36.23 11.66
N TYR A 101 -44.76 35.07 11.23
CA TYR A 101 -45.30 34.07 12.16
C TYR A 101 -44.24 33.06 12.54
N ASP A 102 -44.28 32.56 13.77
CA ASP A 102 -43.35 31.53 14.25
C ASP A 102 -43.71 30.15 13.71
N ASN A 103 -45.01 29.88 13.54
CA ASN A 103 -45.55 28.64 13.00
C ASN A 103 -46.78 28.93 12.13
N ILE A 104 -47.05 28.08 11.14
CA ILE A 104 -48.21 28.20 10.26
C ILE A 104 -48.98 26.88 10.29
N LEU A 105 -50.28 26.96 10.54
CA LEU A 105 -51.15 25.78 10.61
C LEU A 105 -52.20 25.80 9.50
N CYS A 106 -52.39 24.66 8.84
CA CYS A 106 -53.35 24.52 7.75
C CYS A 106 -54.76 24.22 8.28
N GLU A 107 -55.73 25.07 7.95
CA GLU A 107 -57.14 24.95 8.33
C GLU A 107 -57.79 23.64 7.81
N GLU A 108 -57.53 23.31 6.54
CA GLU A 108 -58.11 22.14 5.86
C GLU A 108 -57.66 20.80 6.43
N SER A 109 -56.35 20.69 6.71
CA SER A 109 -55.78 19.47 7.29
C SER A 109 -56.44 19.13 8.62
N TYR A 110 -56.84 20.15 9.40
CA TYR A 110 -57.31 19.99 10.76
C TYR A 110 -58.77 19.55 10.87
N MET A 111 -59.68 20.12 10.05
CA MET A 111 -61.13 19.81 10.12
C MET A 111 -61.48 18.34 9.84
N LYS A 112 -60.53 17.53 9.34
CA LYS A 112 -60.77 16.13 8.94
C LYS A 112 -60.20 15.09 9.92
N TYR A 113 -59.42 15.51 10.93
CA TYR A 113 -58.81 14.61 11.94
C TYR A 113 -59.74 14.24 13.11
N GLU A 114 -61.05 14.55 13.04
CA GLU A 114 -62.02 14.04 14.01
C GLU A 114 -62.16 12.49 14.00
N TYR A 115 -61.52 11.76 13.06
CA TYR A 115 -61.72 10.31 12.91
C TYR A 115 -60.48 9.39 12.82
N GLU A 116 -59.23 9.85 12.71
CA GLU A 116 -58.05 8.94 12.60
C GLU A 116 -56.77 9.44 13.33
N TYR A 117 -55.99 8.49 13.86
CA TYR A 117 -55.00 8.61 14.95
C TYR A 117 -53.56 9.06 14.57
N GLU A 118 -53.33 9.91 13.57
CA GLU A 118 -51.96 10.40 13.23
C GLU A 118 -51.86 11.94 13.12
N LYS A 119 -51.40 12.60 14.18
CA LYS A 119 -51.54 14.06 14.40
C LYS A 119 -50.36 14.93 13.92
N TYR A 120 -49.47 14.40 13.07
CA TYR A 120 -48.16 15.01 12.76
C TYR A 120 -48.08 15.79 11.42
N GLY A 121 -49.14 15.86 10.61
CA GLY A 121 -49.08 16.36 9.22
C GLY A 121 -49.58 17.79 8.92
N ASN A 122 -49.94 18.58 9.93
CA ASN A 122 -50.77 19.80 9.74
C ASN A 122 -49.96 21.12 9.70
N GLU A 123 -48.64 21.02 9.88
CA GLU A 123 -47.73 22.16 9.93
C GLU A 123 -47.23 22.50 8.54
N ILE A 124 -47.28 23.78 8.19
CA ILE A 124 -46.66 24.30 6.97
C ILE A 124 -45.29 24.82 7.35
N ASP A 125 -44.26 24.20 6.80
CA ASP A 125 -42.90 24.74 6.88
C ASP A 125 -42.84 26.11 6.17
N LYS A 126 -42.27 27.11 6.85
CA LYS A 126 -42.15 28.48 6.37
C LYS A 126 -41.44 28.57 5.02
N TRP A 127 -40.50 27.67 4.75
CA TRP A 127 -39.77 27.63 3.47
C TRP A 127 -40.64 27.17 2.30
N ASN A 128 -41.55 26.24 2.60
CA ASN A 128 -42.39 25.57 1.62
C ASN A 128 -43.68 26.36 1.35
N CYS A 129 -44.28 27.01 2.36
CA CYS A 129 -45.51 27.82 2.19
C CYS A 129 -46.68 27.06 1.52
N TYR A 130 -46.73 25.74 1.66
CA TYR A 130 -47.86 24.89 1.28
C TYR A 130 -48.05 23.75 2.30
N CYS A 131 -49.28 23.24 2.40
CA CYS A 131 -49.57 22.07 3.23
C CYS A 131 -49.20 20.78 2.51
N THR A 132 -48.24 20.03 3.05
CA THR A 132 -47.83 18.72 2.53
C THR A 132 -48.95 17.69 2.58
N TYR A 133 -49.78 17.71 3.63
CA TYR A 133 -50.94 16.83 3.72
C TYR A 133 -51.93 17.06 2.58
N CYS A 134 -52.37 18.31 2.36
CA CYS A 134 -53.27 18.65 1.26
C CYS A 134 -52.64 18.30 -0.11
N TYR A 135 -51.36 18.59 -0.30
CA TYR A 135 -50.64 18.25 -1.53
C TYR A 135 -50.60 16.73 -1.80
N ASN A 136 -50.27 15.93 -0.78
CA ASN A 136 -50.16 14.47 -0.93
C ASN A 136 -51.51 13.82 -1.20
N LYS A 137 -52.58 14.33 -0.59
CA LYS A 137 -53.94 13.83 -0.74
C LYS A 137 -54.61 14.26 -2.05
N GLU A 138 -54.27 15.43 -2.57
CA GLU A 138 -54.88 15.94 -3.79
C GLU A 138 -54.53 15.06 -5.00
N THR A 139 -55.57 14.68 -5.73
CA THR A 139 -55.53 13.82 -6.92
C THR A 139 -55.69 14.60 -8.21
N ASP A 140 -56.36 15.75 -8.16
CA ASP A 140 -56.47 16.67 -9.29
C ASP A 140 -55.12 17.38 -9.51
N ILE A 141 -54.51 17.17 -10.67
CA ILE A 141 -53.17 17.69 -10.95
C ILE A 141 -53.11 19.22 -10.96
N ILE A 142 -54.17 19.89 -11.40
CA ILE A 142 -54.24 21.35 -11.47
C ILE A 142 -54.28 21.89 -10.05
N LYS A 143 -55.17 21.38 -9.21
CA LYS A 143 -55.24 21.75 -7.78
C LYS A 143 -53.94 21.45 -7.05
N LYS A 144 -53.34 20.29 -7.31
CA LYS A 144 -52.05 19.88 -6.72
C LYS A 144 -50.92 20.84 -7.08
N GLY A 145 -50.89 21.29 -8.33
CA GLY A 145 -49.97 22.34 -8.81
C GLY A 145 -50.17 23.65 -8.07
N HIS A 146 -51.42 24.12 -8.00
CA HIS A 146 -51.77 25.35 -7.28
C HIS A 146 -51.41 25.29 -5.79
N ILE A 147 -51.61 24.14 -5.14
CA ILE A 147 -51.27 23.94 -3.72
C ILE A 147 -49.80 24.25 -3.48
N LYS A 148 -48.88 23.74 -4.30
CA LYS A 148 -47.43 23.86 -4.06
C LYS A 148 -46.79 25.06 -4.73
N PHE A 149 -47.17 25.38 -5.96
CA PHE A 149 -46.46 26.34 -6.81
C PHE A 149 -47.24 27.64 -7.07
N GLY A 150 -48.50 27.73 -6.60
CA GLY A 150 -49.41 28.80 -6.99
C GLY A 150 -49.79 28.67 -8.47
N SER A 151 -50.02 29.79 -9.15
CA SER A 151 -50.41 29.78 -10.57
C SER A 151 -49.25 29.58 -11.55
N ASN A 152 -47.99 29.68 -11.09
CA ASN A 152 -46.81 29.56 -11.95
C ASN A 152 -46.24 28.13 -12.00
N PHE A 153 -47.02 27.16 -12.49
CA PHE A 153 -46.55 25.79 -12.76
C PHE A 153 -46.95 25.30 -14.16
N GLY A 154 -46.18 24.34 -14.68
CA GLY A 154 -46.45 23.70 -15.96
C GLY A 154 -46.96 22.27 -15.80
N ILE A 155 -47.83 21.84 -16.72
CA ILE A 155 -48.08 20.40 -16.94
C ILE A 155 -47.17 19.94 -18.07
N LEU A 156 -46.42 18.87 -17.83
CA LEU A 156 -45.42 18.34 -18.74
C LEU A 156 -46.07 17.82 -20.04
N ASP A 157 -45.67 18.42 -21.17
CA ASP A 157 -46.04 17.98 -22.50
C ASP A 157 -44.97 17.03 -23.06
N CYS A 158 -45.27 15.74 -23.01
CA CYS A 158 -44.36 14.69 -23.48
C CYS A 158 -44.22 14.63 -25.01
N ASN A 159 -45.03 15.34 -25.78
CA ASN A 159 -44.91 15.37 -27.24
C ASN A 159 -43.81 16.33 -27.71
N LEU A 160 -43.35 17.24 -26.86
CA LEU A 160 -42.24 18.14 -27.14
C LEU A 160 -40.89 17.42 -26.99
N SER A 161 -39.91 17.81 -27.82
CA SER A 161 -38.52 17.40 -27.64
C SER A 161 -37.95 17.98 -26.34
N LEU A 162 -36.89 17.38 -25.79
CA LEU A 162 -36.26 17.83 -24.55
C LEU A 162 -35.85 19.31 -24.61
N GLU A 163 -35.28 19.76 -25.73
CA GLU A 163 -34.91 21.16 -25.95
C GLU A 163 -36.13 22.10 -25.91
N LYS A 164 -37.23 21.71 -26.55
CA LYS A 164 -38.49 22.46 -26.52
C LYS A 164 -39.10 22.49 -25.12
N ARG A 165 -39.03 21.39 -24.36
CA ARG A 165 -39.49 21.36 -22.97
C ARG A 165 -38.65 22.27 -22.08
N ARG A 166 -37.32 22.24 -22.23
CA ARG A 166 -36.41 23.14 -21.51
C ARG A 166 -36.81 24.59 -21.73
N ALA A 167 -36.94 25.02 -22.98
CA ALA A 167 -37.32 26.39 -23.31
C ALA A 167 -38.73 26.75 -22.79
N LYS A 168 -39.71 25.84 -22.95
CA LYS A 168 -41.09 26.08 -22.51
C LYS A 168 -41.23 26.21 -21.00
N TYR A 169 -40.52 25.37 -20.23
CA TYR A 169 -40.73 25.25 -18.79
C TYR A 169 -39.67 25.95 -17.90
N MET A 170 -38.67 26.61 -18.49
CA MET A 170 -37.52 27.19 -17.76
C MET A 170 -37.89 28.17 -16.64
N ASN A 171 -38.98 28.94 -16.80
CA ASN A 171 -39.40 29.99 -15.88
C ASN A 171 -40.53 29.58 -14.93
N PHE A 172 -40.96 28.31 -14.96
CA PHE A 172 -42.00 27.81 -14.07
C PHE A 172 -41.41 27.43 -12.70
N ASN A 173 -42.18 27.65 -11.63
CA ASN A 173 -41.77 27.27 -10.27
C ASN A 173 -41.74 25.75 -10.08
N GLY A 174 -42.50 25.02 -10.89
CA GLY A 174 -42.53 23.56 -10.89
C GLY A 174 -43.24 23.01 -12.11
N ILE A 175 -42.99 21.73 -12.40
CA ILE A 175 -43.60 21.00 -13.50
C ILE A 175 -44.22 19.73 -12.93
N LEU A 176 -45.47 19.44 -13.25
CA LEU A 176 -46.14 18.19 -12.88
C LEU A 176 -46.39 17.32 -14.12
N PHE A 177 -46.42 16.00 -13.94
CA PHE A 177 -46.75 15.08 -15.02
C PHE A 177 -48.12 14.44 -14.83
N GLU A 178 -49.01 14.65 -15.79
CA GLU A 178 -50.41 14.20 -15.78
C GLU A 178 -50.57 12.69 -15.54
N LYS A 179 -49.71 11.85 -16.13
CA LYS A 179 -49.86 10.40 -15.99
C LYS A 179 -49.60 9.87 -14.59
N CYS A 180 -48.77 10.55 -13.78
CA CYS A 180 -48.39 10.03 -12.46
C CYS A 180 -48.58 11.02 -11.31
N ASN A 181 -49.05 12.24 -11.58
CA ASN A 181 -49.20 13.33 -10.62
C ASN A 181 -47.94 13.62 -9.79
N GLN A 182 -46.77 13.29 -10.34
CA GLN A 182 -45.48 13.57 -9.72
C GLN A 182 -44.88 14.85 -10.26
N GLU A 183 -44.13 15.51 -9.39
CA GLU A 183 -43.26 16.62 -9.75
C GLU A 183 -42.09 16.13 -10.59
N ILE A 184 -41.87 16.85 -11.69
CA ILE A 184 -40.75 16.67 -12.59
C ILE A 184 -39.64 17.57 -12.11
N ASN A 185 -38.47 16.97 -11.92
CA ASN A 185 -37.27 17.73 -11.61
C ASN A 185 -36.88 18.59 -12.83
N ASN A 186 -36.73 19.90 -12.57
CA ASN A 186 -36.39 20.93 -13.57
C ASN A 186 -35.05 20.70 -14.30
N HIS A 187 -34.21 19.74 -13.89
CA HIS A 187 -33.03 19.35 -14.65
C HIS A 187 -33.32 18.38 -15.78
N TYR A 188 -34.32 17.50 -15.61
CA TYR A 188 -34.58 16.40 -16.52
C TYR A 188 -35.71 16.69 -17.50
N TYR A 189 -36.73 17.47 -17.12
CA TYR A 189 -37.90 17.76 -17.96
C TYR A 189 -38.60 16.48 -18.50
N TYR A 190 -38.53 15.37 -17.74
CA TYR A 190 -39.30 14.15 -17.93
C TYR A 190 -39.46 13.40 -16.61
N CYS A 191 -40.49 12.55 -16.51
CA CYS A 191 -40.71 11.74 -15.30
C CYS A 191 -39.81 10.51 -15.31
N MET A 192 -38.81 10.50 -14.42
CA MET A 192 -37.86 9.39 -14.31
C MET A 192 -38.53 8.07 -13.88
N SER A 193 -39.48 8.12 -12.95
CA SER A 193 -40.26 6.96 -12.51
C SER A 193 -41.06 6.35 -13.67
N CYS A 194 -41.78 7.17 -14.45
CA CYS A 194 -42.51 6.68 -15.62
C CYS A 194 -41.56 6.18 -16.71
N HIS A 195 -40.45 6.87 -16.97
CA HIS A 195 -39.44 6.43 -17.93
C HIS A 195 -38.89 5.04 -17.60
N TYR A 196 -38.62 4.73 -16.32
CA TYR A 196 -38.14 3.41 -15.92
C TYR A 196 -39.22 2.31 -16.01
N LYS A 197 -40.50 2.65 -15.78
CA LYS A 197 -41.62 1.70 -15.90
C LYS A 197 -42.09 1.50 -17.35
N GLU A 198 -41.80 2.45 -18.24
CA GLU A 198 -42.22 2.38 -19.64
C GLU A 198 -41.56 1.20 -20.36
N THR A 199 -42.41 0.39 -20.99
CA THR A 199 -41.99 -0.79 -21.73
C THR A 199 -41.95 -0.54 -23.23
N ASP A 200 -42.77 0.37 -23.76
CA ASP A 200 -42.72 0.71 -25.18
C ASP A 200 -41.48 1.57 -25.50
N ILE A 201 -40.59 1.08 -26.37
CA ILE A 201 -39.31 1.73 -26.66
C ILE A 201 -39.52 3.12 -27.28
N ILE A 202 -40.51 3.26 -28.16
CA ILE A 202 -40.78 4.52 -28.86
C ILE A 202 -41.20 5.58 -27.84
N THR A 203 -42.16 5.24 -26.99
CA THR A 203 -42.67 6.10 -25.92
C THR A 203 -41.57 6.44 -24.92
N LYS A 204 -40.76 5.46 -24.51
CA LYS A 204 -39.63 5.65 -23.58
C LYS A 204 -38.57 6.58 -24.16
N GLY A 205 -38.23 6.39 -25.44
CA GLY A 205 -37.29 7.23 -26.15
C GLY A 205 -37.76 8.69 -26.28
N HIS A 206 -39.03 8.91 -26.64
CA HIS A 206 -39.62 10.24 -26.72
C HIS A 206 -39.68 10.98 -25.37
N MET A 207 -39.74 10.26 -24.24
CA MET A 207 -39.67 10.89 -22.92
C MET A 207 -38.29 11.52 -22.65
N GLY A 208 -37.20 10.89 -23.08
CA GLY A 208 -35.84 11.34 -22.79
C GLY A 208 -35.31 12.40 -23.76
N SER A 209 -34.98 11.98 -24.99
CA SER A 209 -34.21 12.77 -25.98
C SER A 209 -34.21 12.08 -27.35
N ASN A 210 -33.50 12.64 -28.35
CA ASN A 210 -33.21 11.94 -29.60
C ASN A 210 -32.56 10.58 -29.31
N PHE A 211 -33.21 9.49 -29.72
CA PHE A 211 -32.80 8.13 -29.37
C PHE A 211 -32.71 7.22 -30.60
N GLY A 212 -31.81 6.25 -30.56
CA GLY A 212 -31.66 5.22 -31.57
C GLY A 212 -31.95 3.83 -31.00
N ILE A 213 -32.44 2.92 -31.82
CA ILE A 213 -32.54 1.50 -31.47
C ILE A 213 -31.28 0.80 -31.99
N LEU A 214 -30.59 0.05 -31.13
CA LEU A 214 -29.34 -0.64 -31.46
C LEU A 214 -29.55 -1.67 -32.57
N ASP A 215 -28.77 -1.51 -33.63
CA ASP A 215 -28.67 -2.42 -34.75
C ASP A 215 -27.41 -3.29 -34.60
N CYS A 216 -27.61 -4.56 -34.28
CA CYS A 216 -26.51 -5.50 -34.08
C CYS A 216 -25.93 -6.05 -35.40
N ASN A 217 -26.52 -5.71 -36.55
CA ASN A 217 -26.02 -6.19 -37.84
C ASN A 217 -24.87 -5.33 -38.39
N LEU A 218 -24.72 -4.11 -37.86
CA LEU A 218 -23.61 -3.21 -38.20
C LEU A 218 -22.32 -3.64 -37.50
N ILE A 219 -21.17 -3.43 -38.16
CA ILE A 219 -19.85 -3.54 -37.52
C ILE A 219 -19.65 -2.42 -36.50
N LEU A 220 -18.66 -2.56 -35.61
CA LEU A 220 -18.49 -1.64 -34.48
C LEU A 220 -18.23 -0.20 -34.91
N GLU A 221 -17.46 0.01 -35.98
CA GLU A 221 -17.18 1.34 -36.54
C GLU A 221 -18.43 2.02 -37.09
N GLU A 222 -19.26 1.29 -37.85
CA GLU A 222 -20.53 1.79 -38.36
C GLU A 222 -21.51 2.14 -37.23
N ARG A 223 -21.55 1.34 -36.15
CA ARG A 223 -22.36 1.65 -34.96
C ARG A 223 -21.91 2.97 -34.33
N ARG A 224 -20.60 3.18 -34.21
CA ARG A 224 -20.05 4.43 -33.66
C ARG A 224 -20.52 5.63 -34.45
N ALA A 225 -20.36 5.58 -35.78
CA ALA A 225 -20.79 6.66 -36.67
C ALA A 225 -22.31 6.87 -36.66
N LYS A 226 -23.10 5.79 -36.76
CA LYS A 226 -24.57 5.87 -36.77
C LYS A 226 -25.14 6.49 -35.50
N TYR A 227 -24.61 6.11 -34.33
CA TYR A 227 -25.16 6.52 -33.04
C TYR A 227 -24.47 7.72 -32.39
N GLU A 228 -23.53 8.37 -33.07
CA GLU A 228 -22.80 9.54 -32.57
C GLU A 228 -23.75 10.68 -32.15
N LYS A 229 -24.70 11.02 -33.02
CA LYS A 229 -25.66 12.13 -32.87
C LYS A 229 -26.84 11.83 -31.94
N TYR A 230 -27.07 10.58 -31.58
CA TYR A 230 -28.18 10.20 -30.72
C TYR A 230 -27.82 10.43 -29.26
N SER A 231 -28.71 10.96 -28.43
CA SER A 231 -28.44 11.13 -27.00
C SER A 231 -28.49 9.79 -26.26
N LEU A 232 -29.43 8.92 -26.65
CA LEU A 232 -29.69 7.62 -26.02
C LEU A 232 -29.69 6.51 -27.07
N ILE A 233 -29.26 5.31 -26.68
CA ILE A 233 -29.35 4.10 -27.51
C ILE A 233 -30.11 3.05 -26.71
N PHE A 234 -31.17 2.47 -27.26
CA PHE A 234 -31.94 1.41 -26.61
C PHE A 234 -31.72 0.06 -27.28
N CYS A 235 -31.70 -1.00 -26.47
CA CYS A 235 -31.71 -2.36 -26.99
C CYS A 235 -33.11 -2.74 -27.48
N GLY A 236 -33.27 -3.07 -28.76
CA GLY A 236 -34.57 -3.51 -29.31
C GLY A 236 -35.16 -4.79 -28.70
N LYS A 237 -34.36 -5.58 -27.98
CA LYS A 237 -34.80 -6.85 -27.36
C LYS A 237 -35.26 -6.72 -25.91
N CYS A 238 -34.62 -5.84 -25.13
CA CYS A 238 -34.87 -5.74 -23.68
C CYS A 238 -35.18 -4.33 -23.20
N ASN A 239 -35.20 -3.35 -24.11
CA ASN A 239 -35.62 -1.97 -23.87
C ASN A 239 -34.77 -1.25 -22.82
N ASN A 240 -33.60 -1.82 -22.52
CA ASN A 240 -32.59 -1.23 -21.68
C ASN A 240 -31.77 -0.22 -22.49
N GLU A 241 -31.44 0.89 -21.82
CA GLU A 241 -30.50 1.87 -22.33
C GLU A 241 -29.09 1.26 -22.42
N ILE A 242 -28.39 1.59 -23.49
CA ILE A 242 -27.03 1.16 -23.79
C ILE A 242 -26.12 2.37 -23.64
N PHE A 243 -25.12 2.23 -22.77
CA PHE A 243 -24.05 3.21 -22.67
C PHE A 243 -23.31 3.32 -24.01
N LYS A 244 -23.18 4.55 -24.53
CA LYS A 244 -22.50 4.82 -25.81
C LYS A 244 -21.15 4.16 -25.93
N TRP A 245 -20.34 4.13 -24.87
CA TRP A 245 -19.01 3.49 -24.87
C TRP A 245 -19.04 2.00 -25.24
N ASN A 246 -20.15 1.31 -25.01
CA ASN A 246 -20.25 -0.12 -25.25
C ASN A 246 -20.74 -0.44 -26.66
N TYR A 247 -21.71 0.29 -27.23
CA TYR A 247 -22.35 -0.03 -28.51
C TYR A 247 -22.89 -1.49 -28.64
N TYR A 248 -23.18 -2.14 -27.50
CA TYR A 248 -23.89 -3.41 -27.42
C TYR A 248 -24.68 -3.48 -26.11
N CYS A 249 -25.70 -4.34 -26.05
CA CYS A 249 -26.48 -4.53 -24.84
C CYS A 249 -25.84 -5.57 -23.91
N THR A 250 -25.27 -5.13 -22.79
CA THR A 250 -24.65 -6.00 -21.78
C THR A 250 -25.65 -6.99 -21.17
N SER A 251 -26.88 -6.55 -20.90
CA SER A 251 -27.93 -7.42 -20.33
C SER A 251 -28.27 -8.59 -21.25
N CYS A 252 -28.44 -8.34 -22.55
CA CYS A 252 -28.68 -9.40 -23.54
C CYS A 252 -27.43 -10.28 -23.73
N TYR A 253 -26.25 -9.67 -23.80
CA TYR A 253 -24.98 -10.37 -23.98
C TYR A 253 -24.70 -11.38 -22.87
N ASN A 254 -24.97 -11.01 -21.61
CA ASN A 254 -24.75 -11.88 -20.46
C ASN A 254 -25.72 -13.08 -20.41
N LYS A 255 -26.94 -12.93 -20.94
CA LYS A 255 -27.96 -14.00 -20.99
C LYS A 255 -27.83 -14.92 -22.20
N GLU A 256 -27.21 -14.44 -23.28
CA GLU A 256 -27.00 -15.26 -24.47
C GLU A 256 -26.02 -16.41 -24.15
N ILE A 257 -26.26 -17.60 -24.69
CA ILE A 257 -25.38 -18.78 -24.50
C ILE A 257 -24.66 -19.10 -25.81
N ASN A 258 -25.27 -18.81 -26.96
CA ASN A 258 -24.67 -19.07 -28.25
C ASN A 258 -23.53 -18.08 -28.55
N VAL A 259 -22.32 -18.63 -28.74
CA VAL A 259 -21.07 -17.88 -28.97
C VAL A 259 -21.15 -16.98 -30.20
N ILE A 260 -21.70 -17.50 -31.30
CA ILE A 260 -21.83 -16.77 -32.56
C ILE A 260 -22.75 -15.57 -32.35
N LYS A 261 -23.86 -15.77 -31.64
CA LYS A 261 -24.77 -14.67 -31.28
C LYS A 261 -24.11 -13.67 -30.34
N LYS A 262 -23.33 -14.11 -29.33
CA LYS A 262 -22.55 -13.21 -28.46
C LYS A 262 -21.55 -12.36 -29.25
N GLY A 263 -20.83 -12.97 -30.18
CA GLY A 263 -19.89 -12.30 -31.07
C GLY A 263 -20.59 -11.22 -31.88
N HIS A 264 -21.67 -11.58 -32.58
CA HIS A 264 -22.49 -10.64 -33.34
C HIS A 264 -23.03 -9.48 -32.50
N MET A 265 -23.54 -9.76 -31.30
CA MET A 265 -24.05 -8.70 -30.41
C MET A 265 -22.97 -7.68 -30.08
N ARG A 266 -21.75 -8.13 -29.78
CA ARG A 266 -20.69 -7.26 -29.28
C ARG A 266 -19.87 -6.57 -30.38
N PHE A 267 -19.57 -7.30 -31.45
CA PHE A 267 -18.62 -6.86 -32.48
C PHE A 267 -19.29 -6.66 -33.85
N GLY A 268 -20.55 -7.07 -34.02
CA GLY A 268 -21.18 -7.11 -35.33
C GLY A 268 -20.70 -8.33 -36.12
N PRO A 269 -20.80 -8.33 -37.45
CA PRO A 269 -20.39 -9.47 -38.28
C PRO A 269 -18.87 -9.67 -38.34
N ASN A 270 -18.06 -8.66 -37.97
CA ASN A 270 -16.61 -8.71 -38.07
C ASN A 270 -15.93 -9.27 -36.80
N PHE A 271 -16.19 -10.53 -36.47
CA PHE A 271 -15.50 -11.23 -35.37
C PHE A 271 -15.10 -12.64 -35.79
N GLU A 272 -14.16 -13.23 -35.05
CA GLU A 272 -13.70 -14.59 -35.30
C GLU A 272 -13.66 -15.43 -34.01
N ILE A 273 -13.82 -16.74 -34.18
CA ILE A 273 -13.65 -17.71 -33.10
C ILE A 273 -12.18 -18.17 -33.08
N PHE A 274 -11.53 -17.97 -31.94
CA PHE A 274 -10.21 -18.52 -31.67
C PHE A 274 -10.32 -20.01 -31.41
N LYS A 275 -9.83 -20.82 -32.35
CA LYS A 275 -9.95 -22.27 -32.29
C LYS A 275 -8.96 -22.85 -31.28
N LYS A 276 -9.35 -23.91 -30.59
CA LYS A 276 -8.47 -24.66 -29.68
C LYS A 276 -7.22 -25.16 -30.39
N SER A 277 -7.33 -25.58 -31.64
CA SER A 277 -6.20 -26.03 -32.47
C SER A 277 -5.13 -24.95 -32.65
N ASP A 278 -5.53 -23.67 -32.66
CA ASP A 278 -4.59 -22.56 -32.84
C ASP A 278 -3.68 -22.37 -31.61
N TYR A 279 -4.06 -22.94 -30.45
CA TYR A 279 -3.14 -23.02 -29.31
C TYR A 279 -1.92 -23.88 -29.61
N CYS A 280 -2.10 -24.99 -30.33
CA CYS A 280 -1.03 -25.96 -30.57
C CYS A 280 -0.36 -25.80 -31.94
N ASN A 281 -1.00 -25.12 -32.88
CA ASN A 281 -0.53 -25.07 -34.27
C ASN A 281 0.11 -23.73 -34.64
N LEU A 282 -0.22 -22.65 -33.92
CA LEU A 282 0.25 -21.31 -34.24
C LEU A 282 1.10 -20.74 -33.10
N ASN A 283 2.22 -20.10 -33.44
CA ASN A 283 3.00 -19.25 -32.55
C ASN A 283 2.30 -17.87 -32.34
N LEU A 284 2.87 -17.02 -31.49
CA LEU A 284 2.28 -15.71 -31.16
C LEU A 284 2.21 -14.74 -32.37
N GLU A 285 3.21 -14.74 -33.24
CA GLU A 285 3.22 -13.89 -34.44
C GLU A 285 2.18 -14.34 -35.46
N GLU A 286 2.06 -15.65 -35.68
CA GLU A 286 1.06 -16.24 -36.57
C GLU A 286 -0.37 -15.97 -36.08
N ARG A 287 -0.61 -16.04 -34.77
CA ARG A 287 -1.92 -15.67 -34.18
C ARG A 287 -2.22 -14.19 -34.38
N ARG A 288 -1.23 -13.32 -34.18
CA ARG A 288 -1.36 -11.87 -34.42
C ARG A 288 -1.79 -11.65 -35.86
N ALA A 289 -1.04 -12.18 -36.83
CA ALA A 289 -1.34 -12.04 -38.24
C ALA A 289 -2.73 -12.57 -38.61
N LYS A 290 -3.10 -13.75 -38.10
CA LYS A 290 -4.40 -14.39 -38.38
C LYS A 290 -5.59 -13.57 -37.86
N TYR A 291 -5.47 -12.96 -36.68
CA TYR A 291 -6.62 -12.36 -35.97
C TYR A 291 -6.64 -10.83 -35.92
N MET A 292 -5.62 -10.13 -36.43
CA MET A 292 -5.47 -8.68 -36.30
C MET A 292 -6.65 -7.87 -36.86
N ASN A 293 -7.21 -8.32 -37.99
CA ASN A 293 -8.21 -7.58 -38.77
C ASN A 293 -9.65 -7.72 -38.26
N TYR A 294 -9.93 -8.63 -37.31
CA TYR A 294 -11.27 -8.81 -36.77
C TYR A 294 -11.53 -7.85 -35.60
N ASP A 295 -12.71 -7.25 -35.47
CA ASP A 295 -13.02 -6.34 -34.36
C ASP A 295 -13.00 -7.04 -33.00
N GLY A 296 -13.33 -8.32 -32.98
CA GLY A 296 -13.35 -9.15 -31.77
C GLY A 296 -12.94 -10.59 -32.02
N ILE A 297 -12.38 -11.20 -30.97
CA ILE A 297 -11.96 -12.59 -30.96
C ILE A 297 -12.61 -13.26 -29.74
N LEU A 298 -13.31 -14.37 -29.94
CA LEU A 298 -13.91 -15.16 -28.86
C LEU A 298 -13.23 -16.52 -28.73
N CYS A 299 -12.93 -16.95 -27.51
CA CYS A 299 -12.37 -18.27 -27.27
C CYS A 299 -13.42 -19.37 -27.54
N GLU A 300 -13.05 -20.40 -28.31
CA GLU A 300 -13.92 -21.57 -28.56
C GLU A 300 -14.23 -22.38 -27.29
N ILE A 301 -13.36 -22.35 -26.28
CA ILE A 301 -13.49 -23.20 -25.08
C ILE A 301 -14.41 -22.55 -24.04
N CYS A 302 -14.08 -21.30 -23.65
CA CYS A 302 -14.77 -20.62 -22.55
C CYS A 302 -15.67 -19.47 -23.01
N TYR A 303 -15.72 -19.20 -24.32
CA TYR A 303 -16.55 -18.15 -24.93
C TYR A 303 -16.28 -16.72 -24.46
N ASN A 304 -15.17 -16.54 -23.73
CA ASN A 304 -14.71 -15.23 -23.31
C ASN A 304 -13.94 -14.56 -24.43
N GLN A 305 -13.97 -13.23 -24.41
CA GLN A 305 -13.18 -12.43 -25.34
C GLN A 305 -11.69 -12.62 -25.10
N ILE A 306 -10.95 -12.78 -26.19
CA ILE A 306 -9.49 -12.76 -26.21
C ILE A 306 -9.01 -11.33 -26.44
N SER A 307 -8.07 -10.89 -25.61
CA SER A 307 -7.44 -9.58 -25.77
C SER A 307 -6.56 -9.55 -27.01
N LYS A 308 -6.72 -8.53 -27.85
CA LYS A 308 -5.82 -8.22 -28.97
C LYS A 308 -4.40 -7.82 -28.55
N TRP A 309 -4.13 -7.65 -27.25
CA TRP A 309 -2.77 -7.45 -26.76
C TRP A 309 -2.03 -8.78 -26.59
N ASN A 310 -2.78 -9.80 -26.14
CA ASN A 310 -2.22 -11.04 -25.62
C ASN A 310 -2.37 -12.22 -26.58
N TYR A 311 -3.38 -12.20 -27.46
CA TYR A 311 -3.71 -13.28 -28.42
C TYR A 311 -3.78 -14.68 -27.78
N HIS A 312 -4.18 -14.74 -26.51
CA HIS A 312 -4.53 -15.96 -25.79
C HIS A 312 -5.67 -15.70 -24.82
N CYS A 313 -6.40 -16.75 -24.44
CA CYS A 313 -7.47 -16.63 -23.48
C CYS A 313 -6.91 -16.67 -22.05
N ILE A 314 -7.08 -15.56 -21.31
CA ILE A 314 -6.65 -15.44 -19.91
C ILE A 314 -7.39 -16.43 -19.02
N HIS A 315 -8.68 -16.64 -19.27
CA HIS A 315 -9.49 -17.58 -18.49
C HIS A 315 -8.97 -19.01 -18.63
N CYS A 316 -8.84 -19.50 -19.86
CA CYS A 316 -8.29 -20.84 -20.12
C CYS A 316 -6.86 -21.01 -19.58
N TYR A 317 -6.03 -19.96 -19.65
CA TYR A 317 -4.68 -20.00 -19.08
C TYR A 317 -4.69 -20.15 -17.55
N ASN A 318 -5.61 -19.47 -16.86
CA ASN A 318 -5.71 -19.51 -15.42
C ASN A 318 -6.29 -20.84 -14.91
N GLU A 319 -7.26 -21.42 -15.63
CA GLU A 319 -7.88 -22.71 -15.28
C GLU A 319 -7.02 -23.93 -15.63
N GLU A 320 -6.16 -23.83 -16.63
CA GLU A 320 -5.25 -24.92 -16.98
C GLU A 320 -4.30 -25.21 -15.81
N THR A 321 -3.90 -26.46 -15.63
CA THR A 321 -2.94 -26.88 -14.58
C THR A 321 -1.70 -27.52 -15.17
N ASP A 322 -1.81 -28.09 -16.37
CA ASP A 322 -0.70 -28.68 -17.12
C ASP A 322 0.22 -27.59 -17.69
N THR A 323 1.50 -27.67 -17.35
CA THR A 323 2.53 -26.70 -17.72
C THR A 323 2.72 -26.57 -19.23
N ILE A 324 2.72 -27.70 -19.93
CA ILE A 324 2.93 -27.76 -21.37
C ILE A 324 1.72 -27.13 -22.06
N LYS A 325 0.50 -27.45 -21.61
CA LYS A 325 -0.73 -26.84 -22.14
C LYS A 325 -0.80 -25.34 -21.83
N LYS A 326 -0.40 -24.88 -20.63
CA LYS A 326 -0.26 -23.45 -20.32
C LYS A 326 0.71 -22.75 -21.28
N GLY A 327 1.83 -23.39 -21.57
CA GLY A 327 2.80 -22.92 -22.54
C GLY A 327 2.19 -22.75 -23.93
N HIS A 328 1.49 -23.77 -24.41
CA HIS A 328 0.77 -23.68 -25.69
C HIS A 328 -0.31 -22.60 -25.70
N ILE A 329 -1.08 -22.45 -24.62
CA ILE A 329 -2.11 -21.39 -24.54
C ILE A 329 -1.47 -20.01 -24.69
N LYS A 330 -0.40 -19.71 -23.93
CA LYS A 330 0.20 -18.38 -23.89
C LYS A 330 1.13 -18.08 -25.07
N PHE A 331 1.98 -19.04 -25.45
CA PHE A 331 3.08 -18.84 -26.41
C PHE A 331 2.93 -19.62 -27.72
N GLY A 332 2.06 -20.64 -27.75
CA GLY A 332 1.86 -21.48 -28.91
C GLY A 332 2.92 -22.55 -29.11
N THR A 333 3.43 -22.67 -30.33
CA THR A 333 4.47 -23.66 -30.66
C THR A 333 5.87 -23.22 -30.23
N ASN A 334 6.08 -21.92 -30.00
CA ASN A 334 7.41 -21.35 -29.79
C ASN A 334 7.74 -21.12 -28.30
N PHE A 335 7.69 -22.18 -27.49
CA PHE A 335 8.19 -22.14 -26.10
C PHE A 335 9.10 -23.32 -25.79
N LYS A 336 9.91 -23.18 -24.72
CA LYS A 336 10.73 -24.28 -24.21
C LYS A 336 10.63 -24.46 -22.70
N ILE A 337 10.90 -25.69 -22.26
CA ILE A 337 11.07 -26.02 -20.85
C ILE A 337 12.50 -25.67 -20.42
N PHE A 338 12.59 -24.96 -19.30
CA PHE A 338 13.82 -24.48 -18.69
C PHE A 338 14.61 -25.61 -18.05
N ASN A 339 15.86 -25.77 -18.47
CA ASN A 339 16.80 -26.71 -17.89
C ASN A 339 17.69 -25.99 -16.87
N CYS A 340 17.58 -26.39 -15.60
CA CYS A 340 18.33 -25.78 -14.51
C CYS A 340 19.82 -26.16 -14.46
N ASN A 341 20.27 -27.14 -15.25
CA ASN A 341 21.63 -27.66 -15.21
C ASN A 341 22.62 -26.86 -16.08
N LEU A 342 22.13 -25.94 -16.90
CA LEU A 342 22.95 -25.06 -17.74
C LEU A 342 23.43 -23.83 -16.96
N ASN A 343 24.59 -23.29 -17.30
CA ASN A 343 25.08 -22.02 -16.78
C ASN A 343 24.34 -20.81 -17.42
N LEU A 344 24.56 -19.59 -16.93
CA LEU A 344 23.80 -18.41 -17.38
C LEU A 344 24.01 -18.07 -18.86
N GLU A 345 25.24 -18.16 -19.37
CA GLU A 345 25.56 -17.89 -20.78
C GLU A 345 24.92 -18.94 -21.69
N GLU A 346 25.00 -20.22 -21.31
CA GLU A 346 24.35 -21.32 -22.01
C GLU A 346 22.82 -21.16 -22.05
N ARG A 347 22.20 -20.69 -20.96
CA ARG A 347 20.76 -20.42 -20.91
C ARG A 347 20.36 -19.28 -21.84
N LYS A 348 21.12 -18.18 -21.84
CA LYS A 348 20.89 -17.04 -22.74
C LYS A 348 20.87 -17.51 -24.18
N SER A 349 21.96 -18.13 -24.62
CA SER A 349 22.12 -18.62 -26.00
C SER A 349 21.06 -19.65 -26.40
N LYS A 350 20.74 -20.61 -25.52
CA LYS A 350 19.79 -21.69 -25.83
C LYS A 350 18.35 -21.21 -25.93
N TYR A 351 17.96 -20.20 -25.15
CA TYR A 351 16.56 -19.82 -24.98
C TYR A 351 16.17 -18.47 -25.59
N GLU A 352 17.13 -17.70 -26.11
CA GLU A 352 16.92 -16.37 -26.72
C GLU A 352 15.81 -16.33 -27.78
N LYS A 353 15.73 -17.36 -28.64
CA LYS A 353 14.82 -17.41 -29.79
C LYS A 353 13.39 -17.85 -29.47
N TYR A 354 13.12 -18.34 -28.27
CA TYR A 354 11.79 -18.82 -27.89
C TYR A 354 10.95 -17.70 -27.31
N ASP A 355 9.66 -17.64 -27.63
CA ASP A 355 8.75 -16.60 -27.11
C ASP A 355 8.58 -16.70 -25.60
N GLY A 356 8.46 -17.94 -25.09
CA GLY A 356 8.30 -18.23 -23.68
C GLY A 356 9.25 -19.32 -23.18
N ILE A 357 9.62 -19.22 -21.91
CA ILE A 357 10.41 -20.23 -21.21
C ILE A 357 9.65 -20.60 -19.94
N LEU A 358 9.36 -21.89 -19.74
CA LEU A 358 8.62 -22.37 -18.57
C LEU A 358 9.50 -23.23 -17.69
N CYS A 359 9.43 -23.06 -16.38
CA CYS A 359 10.13 -23.93 -15.45
C CYS A 359 9.42 -25.28 -15.31
N GLU A 360 10.19 -26.36 -15.46
CA GLU A 360 9.71 -27.73 -15.26
C GLU A 360 9.21 -28.00 -13.83
N LYS A 361 9.80 -27.35 -12.82
CA LYS A 361 9.53 -27.62 -11.40
C LYS A 361 8.41 -26.78 -10.81
N CYS A 362 8.40 -25.47 -11.13
CA CYS A 362 7.48 -24.49 -10.54
C CYS A 362 6.30 -24.15 -11.46
N ASN A 363 6.31 -24.62 -12.71
CA ASN A 363 5.35 -24.26 -13.77
C ASN A 363 5.24 -22.76 -14.08
N ASN A 364 6.12 -21.95 -13.49
CA ASN A 364 6.16 -20.51 -13.71
C ASN A 364 7.02 -20.17 -14.92
N GLU A 365 6.64 -19.08 -15.56
CA GLU A 365 7.43 -18.46 -16.62
C GLU A 365 8.75 -17.92 -16.08
N ILE A 366 9.80 -18.15 -16.86
CA ILE A 366 11.14 -17.63 -16.59
C ILE A 366 11.24 -16.27 -17.24
N ASP A 367 11.60 -15.27 -16.44
CA ASP A 367 11.93 -13.96 -16.95
C ASP A 367 13.25 -14.03 -17.76
N LYS A 368 13.19 -13.62 -19.03
CA LYS A 368 14.34 -13.58 -19.94
C LYS A 368 15.40 -12.56 -19.52
N GLN A 369 15.13 -11.64 -18.60
CA GLN A 369 16.19 -10.79 -18.05
C GLN A 369 17.15 -11.59 -17.17
N TYR A 370 16.63 -12.55 -16.41
CA TYR A 370 17.37 -13.27 -15.37
C TYR A 370 17.72 -14.71 -15.75
N TYR A 371 16.98 -15.32 -16.69
CA TYR A 371 17.11 -16.73 -17.08
C TYR A 371 17.19 -17.67 -15.84
N ASN A 372 16.31 -17.44 -14.85
CA ASN A 372 16.19 -18.23 -13.62
C ASN A 372 14.70 -18.38 -13.18
N CYS A 373 14.30 -19.49 -12.52
CA CYS A 373 12.95 -19.55 -11.89
C CYS A 373 13.06 -18.90 -10.52
N ASN A 374 12.63 -17.64 -10.41
CA ASN A 374 12.55 -16.91 -9.15
C ASN A 374 11.78 -17.71 -8.08
N TYR A 375 10.71 -18.41 -8.46
CA TYR A 375 9.92 -19.24 -7.54
C TYR A 375 10.65 -20.48 -7.01
N CYS A 376 11.39 -21.20 -7.86
CA CYS A 376 12.21 -22.34 -7.44
C CYS A 376 13.39 -21.87 -6.62
N TYR A 377 14.00 -20.74 -7.00
CA TYR A 377 15.08 -20.11 -6.27
C TYR A 377 14.62 -19.69 -4.87
N ASN A 378 13.45 -19.06 -4.75
CA ASN A 378 12.86 -18.63 -3.48
C ASN A 378 12.36 -19.81 -2.63
N ASN A 379 11.73 -20.83 -3.21
CA ASN A 379 11.30 -22.03 -2.45
C ASN A 379 12.48 -22.91 -2.03
N GLN A 380 13.55 -22.99 -2.83
CA GLN A 380 14.82 -23.58 -2.37
C GLN A 380 15.41 -22.76 -1.21
N MET A 381 15.26 -21.43 -1.17
CA MET A 381 15.70 -20.60 -0.05
C MET A 381 14.88 -20.80 1.24
N ILE A 382 13.61 -21.20 1.15
CA ILE A 382 12.75 -21.49 2.32
C ILE A 382 13.10 -22.86 2.94
N ILE A 383 13.35 -23.89 2.11
CA ILE A 383 13.62 -25.26 2.56
C ILE A 383 15.12 -25.50 2.83
N ASN A 384 16.01 -24.93 2.01
CA ASN A 384 17.46 -24.95 2.20
C ASN A 384 17.94 -23.56 2.65
N ARG A 385 17.59 -23.15 3.88
CA ARG A 385 18.20 -21.97 4.51
C ARG A 385 19.72 -22.04 4.32
N CYS A 386 20.30 -21.06 3.62
CA CYS A 386 21.74 -20.92 3.52
C CYS A 386 22.30 -20.79 4.93
N LYS A 387 23.07 -21.79 5.40
CA LYS A 387 23.69 -21.81 6.74
C LYS A 387 24.50 -20.54 7.06
N VAL A 388 24.94 -19.81 6.04
CA VAL A 388 25.70 -18.55 6.15
C VAL A 388 24.82 -17.37 6.60
N CYS A 389 23.53 -17.36 6.29
CA CYS A 389 22.64 -16.24 6.56
C CYS A 389 21.89 -16.35 7.91
N PHE A 390 22.13 -17.40 8.70
CA PHE A 390 21.41 -17.62 9.97
C PHE A 390 21.97 -16.82 11.16
N ILE A 391 22.85 -15.84 10.93
CA ILE A 391 23.32 -14.90 11.97
C ILE A 391 23.30 -13.48 11.39
N GLY A 392 22.12 -12.89 11.28
CA GLY A 392 21.93 -11.47 10.95
C GLY A 392 20.81 -11.23 9.94
N ASN A 393 19.80 -10.45 10.35
CA ASN A 393 18.65 -10.10 9.51
C ASN A 393 19.05 -9.34 8.24
N ASN A 394 18.83 -9.98 7.09
CA ASN A 394 18.27 -9.52 5.81
C ASN A 394 18.56 -8.15 5.16
N TYR A 395 19.54 -7.35 5.58
CA TYR A 395 19.83 -6.10 4.83
C TYR A 395 21.27 -5.88 4.36
N ASP A 396 22.20 -6.83 4.60
CA ASP A 396 23.61 -6.55 4.28
C ASP A 396 24.48 -7.83 4.12
N CYS A 397 23.97 -8.85 3.41
CA CYS A 397 24.78 -10.02 3.10
C CYS A 397 25.82 -9.67 2.03
N CYS A 398 27.07 -9.35 2.42
CA CYS A 398 28.20 -9.33 1.49
C CYS A 398 28.19 -10.64 0.70
N SER A 399 28.24 -10.53 -0.64
CA SER A 399 28.39 -11.70 -1.49
C SER A 399 29.68 -12.42 -1.10
N PHE A 400 29.67 -13.76 -1.01
CA PHE A 400 30.88 -14.57 -0.79
C PHE A 400 32.04 -14.15 -1.73
N TYR A 401 31.67 -13.65 -2.91
CA TYR A 401 32.55 -13.06 -3.90
C TYR A 401 33.33 -11.83 -3.39
N GLU A 402 32.68 -10.86 -2.73
CA GLU A 402 33.36 -9.69 -2.15
C GLU A 402 34.33 -10.09 -1.03
N PHE A 403 33.96 -11.08 -0.21
CA PHE A 403 34.85 -11.58 0.84
C PHE A 403 36.06 -12.32 0.25
N LYS A 404 35.86 -13.07 -0.84
CA LYS A 404 36.94 -13.70 -1.59
C LYS A 404 37.93 -12.66 -2.16
N GLN A 405 37.42 -11.62 -2.82
CA GLN A 405 38.25 -10.51 -3.32
C GLN A 405 39.01 -9.80 -2.19
N TYR A 406 38.38 -9.61 -1.03
CA TYR A 406 39.04 -9.04 0.14
C TYR A 406 40.24 -9.87 0.58
N LEU A 407 40.08 -11.19 0.70
CA LEU A 407 41.15 -12.10 1.13
C LEU A 407 42.30 -12.17 0.12
N GLU A 408 42.01 -12.16 -1.17
CA GLU A 408 43.04 -12.11 -2.23
C GLU A 408 43.88 -10.83 -2.14
N ASN A 409 43.22 -9.67 -1.97
CA ASN A 409 43.90 -8.39 -1.76
C ASN A 409 44.69 -8.35 -0.46
N PHE A 410 44.18 -8.95 0.61
CA PHE A 410 44.87 -9.04 1.91
C PHE A 410 46.13 -9.93 1.83
N SER A 411 46.04 -11.06 1.14
CA SER A 411 47.17 -11.96 0.86
C SER A 411 48.28 -11.25 0.07
N LYS A 412 47.90 -10.50 -0.97
CA LYS A 412 48.83 -9.66 -1.73
C LYS A 412 49.53 -8.64 -0.83
N TRP A 413 48.76 -7.95 0.00
CA TRP A 413 49.27 -6.95 0.95
C TRP A 413 50.26 -7.54 1.99
N ILE A 414 50.01 -8.75 2.52
CA ILE A 414 50.95 -9.45 3.43
C ILE A 414 52.29 -9.69 2.74
N ASN A 415 52.26 -10.20 1.50
CA ASN A 415 53.45 -10.53 0.75
C ASN A 415 54.27 -9.27 0.41
N GLU A 416 53.60 -8.17 0.03
CA GLU A 416 54.24 -6.89 -0.28
C GLU A 416 54.90 -6.25 0.95
N ASN A 417 54.38 -6.47 2.16
CA ASN A 417 54.88 -5.84 3.38
C ASN A 417 55.91 -6.68 4.16
N ASN A 418 56.32 -7.85 3.64
CA ASN A 418 57.31 -8.75 4.26
C ASN A 418 57.06 -9.03 5.75
N VAL A 419 55.79 -9.10 6.17
CA VAL A 419 55.40 -9.18 7.60
C VAL A 419 55.95 -10.44 8.31
N PHE A 420 56.25 -11.51 7.55
CA PHE A 420 56.60 -12.84 8.10
C PHE A 420 57.92 -13.43 7.59
N LYS A 421 58.92 -12.61 7.21
CA LYS A 421 60.24 -13.17 6.84
C LYS A 421 60.97 -13.71 8.08
N ALA A 422 61.55 -14.90 7.95
CA ALA A 422 62.42 -15.50 8.96
C ALA A 422 63.58 -14.54 9.30
N SER A 423 63.75 -14.23 10.57
CA SER A 423 64.79 -13.30 11.04
C SER A 423 66.19 -13.84 10.69
N LYS A 424 67.05 -13.00 10.11
CA LYS A 424 68.47 -13.32 9.95
C LYS A 424 69.16 -13.26 11.30
N ILE A 425 69.59 -14.41 11.82
CA ILE A 425 70.32 -14.52 13.09
C ILE A 425 71.80 -14.72 12.78
N GLY A 426 72.64 -13.86 13.34
CA GLY A 426 74.09 -14.02 13.34
C GLY A 426 74.54 -14.64 14.65
N ILE A 427 75.58 -15.46 14.63
CA ILE A 427 76.22 -15.96 15.85
C ILE A 427 77.29 -14.94 16.26
N LEU A 428 77.34 -14.59 17.55
CA LEU A 428 78.30 -13.63 18.09
C LEU A 428 79.72 -14.15 17.90
N ASP A 429 80.56 -13.34 17.27
CA ASP A 429 81.96 -13.59 17.06
C ASP A 429 82.78 -12.69 17.99
N TYR A 430 83.39 -13.31 19.01
CA TYR A 430 84.12 -12.62 20.07
C TYR A 430 85.45 -12.03 19.58
N ASP A 431 86.02 -12.54 18.47
CA ASP A 431 87.33 -12.14 17.97
C ASP A 431 87.30 -10.83 17.15
N LEU A 432 86.12 -10.31 16.83
CA LEU A 432 85.94 -9.08 16.08
C LEU A 432 85.88 -7.85 16.99
N ASN A 433 86.56 -6.77 16.60
CA ASN A 433 86.40 -5.45 17.21
C ASN A 433 85.02 -4.85 16.91
N GLU A 434 84.64 -3.77 17.61
CA GLU A 434 83.33 -3.12 17.47
C GLU A 434 83.02 -2.74 16.03
N ASP A 435 83.94 -2.06 15.34
CA ASP A 435 83.77 -1.55 13.98
C ASP A 435 83.54 -2.69 12.96
N ASP A 436 84.31 -3.76 13.05
CA ASP A 436 84.18 -4.95 12.21
C ASP A 436 82.87 -5.71 12.48
N ARG A 437 82.43 -5.77 13.74
CA ARG A 437 81.09 -6.31 14.08
C ARG A 437 79.98 -5.44 13.49
N ARG A 438 80.11 -4.11 13.51
CA ARG A 438 79.11 -3.21 12.89
C ARG A 438 78.93 -3.54 11.42
N VAL A 439 80.03 -3.79 10.71
CA VAL A 439 80.01 -4.13 9.29
C VAL A 439 79.41 -5.52 9.08
N LYS A 440 79.87 -6.52 9.84
CA LYS A 440 79.43 -7.92 9.70
C LYS A 440 77.94 -8.10 10.02
N TYR A 441 77.45 -7.50 11.11
CA TYR A 441 76.10 -7.72 11.61
C TYR A 441 75.08 -6.65 11.20
N LYS A 442 75.47 -5.63 10.41
CA LYS A 442 74.60 -4.54 9.94
C LYS A 442 73.26 -4.98 9.36
N ASN A 443 73.24 -6.15 8.72
CA ASN A 443 72.09 -6.69 7.99
C ASN A 443 71.47 -7.92 8.68
N PHE A 444 71.81 -8.18 9.94
CA PHE A 444 71.21 -9.23 10.76
C PHE A 444 70.16 -8.64 11.69
N ASP A 445 69.06 -9.38 11.90
CA ASP A 445 67.96 -8.98 12.76
C ASP A 445 68.28 -9.25 14.24
N TYR A 446 69.07 -10.29 14.54
CA TYR A 446 69.52 -10.62 15.89
C TYR A 446 70.94 -11.19 15.86
N ILE A 447 71.66 -11.02 16.97
CA ILE A 447 72.92 -11.69 17.25
C ILE A 447 72.70 -12.65 18.43
N LEU A 448 73.13 -13.91 18.30
CA LEU A 448 73.02 -14.94 19.32
C LEU A 448 74.37 -15.09 20.04
N CYS A 449 74.36 -14.95 21.37
CA CYS A 449 75.52 -15.28 22.20
C CYS A 449 75.52 -16.78 22.50
N GLU A 450 76.51 -17.53 22.03
CA GLU A 450 76.60 -18.98 22.32
C GLU A 450 77.00 -19.29 23.77
N LYS A 451 77.63 -18.35 24.49
CA LYS A 451 78.01 -18.57 25.90
C LYS A 451 76.81 -18.58 26.84
N CYS A 452 75.70 -17.91 26.49
CA CYS A 452 74.52 -17.80 27.34
C CYS A 452 73.18 -18.04 26.62
N ASP A 453 73.22 -18.44 25.34
CA ASP A 453 72.07 -18.68 24.45
C ASP A 453 71.06 -17.51 24.33
N ARG A 454 71.46 -16.29 24.71
CA ARG A 454 70.60 -15.10 24.59
C ARG A 454 70.77 -14.44 23.23
N LYS A 455 69.64 -14.04 22.63
CA LYS A 455 69.59 -13.21 21.42
C LYS A 455 69.56 -11.74 21.82
N TYR A 456 70.27 -10.88 21.12
CA TYR A 456 70.22 -9.44 21.32
C TYR A 456 70.30 -8.70 19.98
N HIS A 457 70.01 -7.40 19.99
CA HIS A 457 69.96 -6.57 18.80
C HIS A 457 71.07 -5.52 18.84
N TYR A 458 71.77 -5.35 17.73
CA TYR A 458 72.96 -4.50 17.62
C TYR A 458 72.69 -3.00 17.92
N ASN A 459 71.49 -2.48 17.60
CA ASN A 459 71.13 -1.05 17.77
C ASN A 459 70.30 -0.66 19.02
N TYR A 460 69.88 -1.56 19.94
CA TYR A 460 68.97 -1.18 21.06
C TYR A 460 69.23 -1.92 22.39
N CYS A 461 68.82 -1.30 23.50
CA CYS A 461 68.72 -1.97 24.81
C CYS A 461 67.69 -3.12 24.76
N TYR A 462 68.14 -4.34 25.10
CA TYR A 462 67.38 -5.58 25.00
C TYR A 462 66.04 -5.54 25.75
N GLU A 463 66.01 -4.95 26.95
CA GLU A 463 64.81 -4.92 27.81
C GLU A 463 63.69 -4.04 27.24
N CYS A 464 64.03 -2.95 26.52
CA CYS A 464 63.03 -2.06 25.92
C CYS A 464 62.41 -2.67 24.66
N PHE A 465 63.22 -3.34 23.84
CA PHE A 465 62.77 -3.96 22.60
C PHE A 465 61.91 -5.21 22.86
N ASP A 466 62.29 -6.03 23.84
CA ASP A 466 61.62 -7.30 24.14
C ASP A 466 60.19 -7.10 24.69
N LYS A 467 59.96 -6.06 25.51
CA LYS A 467 58.62 -5.74 26.04
C LYS A 467 57.63 -5.36 24.93
N GLU A 468 58.04 -4.56 23.95
CA GLU A 468 57.17 -4.12 22.86
C GLU A 468 56.99 -5.19 21.77
N MET A 469 58.02 -6.00 21.51
CA MET A 469 57.96 -7.06 20.49
C MET A 469 57.14 -8.27 20.91
N ARG A 470 57.03 -8.59 22.21
CA ARG A 470 56.14 -9.67 22.68
C ARG A 470 54.65 -9.38 22.44
N GLU A 471 54.20 -8.15 22.66
CA GLU A 471 52.81 -7.76 22.35
C GLU A 471 52.53 -7.71 20.85
N LEU A 472 53.50 -7.31 20.04
CA LEU A 472 53.36 -7.27 18.58
C LEU A 472 53.38 -8.68 17.97
N SER A 473 54.28 -9.55 18.45
CA SER A 473 54.45 -10.92 17.96
C SER A 473 53.22 -11.78 18.24
N SER A 474 52.66 -11.72 19.46
CA SER A 474 51.47 -12.49 19.83
C SER A 474 50.26 -12.16 18.94
N LYS A 475 50.01 -10.87 18.67
CA LYS A 475 48.90 -10.44 17.81
C LYS A 475 49.14 -10.77 16.33
N LEU A 476 50.37 -10.69 15.83
CA LEU A 476 50.72 -11.10 14.45
C LEU A 476 50.58 -12.62 14.25
N GLN A 477 50.85 -13.41 15.30
CA GLN A 477 50.66 -14.86 15.28
C GLN A 477 49.19 -15.24 15.05
N ASP A 478 48.25 -14.50 15.63
CA ASP A 478 46.81 -14.75 15.42
C ASP A 478 46.38 -14.54 13.96
N TYR A 479 46.97 -13.53 13.29
CA TYR A 479 46.76 -13.26 11.87
C TYR A 479 47.32 -14.39 10.99
N GLU A 480 48.53 -14.83 11.31
CA GLU A 480 49.21 -15.92 10.62
C GLU A 480 48.41 -17.23 10.74
N ASN A 481 47.95 -17.55 11.94
CA ASN A 481 47.13 -18.73 12.22
C ASN A 481 45.79 -18.70 11.49
N PHE A 482 45.12 -17.55 11.43
CA PHE A 482 43.86 -17.42 10.69
C PHE A 482 44.08 -17.56 9.18
N TYR A 483 45.11 -16.88 8.63
CA TYR A 483 45.45 -16.96 7.22
C TYR A 483 45.75 -18.41 6.79
N PHE A 484 46.57 -19.14 7.56
CA PHE A 484 46.89 -20.54 7.27
C PHE A 484 45.71 -21.50 7.42
N LYS A 485 44.75 -21.20 8.28
CA LYS A 485 43.51 -21.99 8.38
C LYS A 485 42.62 -21.78 7.16
N VAL A 486 42.56 -20.56 6.62
CA VAL A 486 41.68 -20.21 5.49
C VAL A 486 42.25 -20.64 4.14
N TYR A 487 43.57 -20.61 3.96
CA TYR A 487 44.23 -20.97 2.71
C TYR A 487 44.83 -22.40 2.73
N LYS A 488 44.90 -23.04 1.55
CA LYS A 488 45.74 -24.22 1.34
C LYS A 488 47.18 -23.77 1.12
N LYS A 489 48.10 -24.19 1.99
CA LYS A 489 49.51 -23.74 2.01
C LYS A 489 50.27 -24.07 0.71
N GLU A 490 49.94 -25.20 0.08
CA GLU A 490 50.62 -25.71 -1.12
C GLU A 490 50.18 -25.01 -2.40
N THR A 491 48.87 -24.72 -2.55
CA THR A 491 48.31 -24.16 -3.79
C THR A 491 47.98 -22.68 -3.71
N LYS A 492 48.02 -22.08 -2.50
CA LYS A 492 47.53 -20.72 -2.22
C LYS A 492 46.06 -20.51 -2.64
N GLU A 493 45.28 -21.59 -2.68
CA GLU A 493 43.85 -21.53 -2.99
C GLU A 493 43.00 -21.50 -1.71
N LEU A 494 41.82 -20.88 -1.81
CA LEU A 494 40.83 -20.85 -0.74
C LEU A 494 40.29 -22.24 -0.45
N ARG A 495 40.20 -22.60 0.83
CA ARG A 495 39.50 -23.81 1.26
C ARG A 495 38.01 -23.76 0.89
N GLU A 496 37.41 -24.93 0.70
CA GLU A 496 36.03 -25.03 0.24
C GLU A 496 35.06 -24.34 1.21
N LEU A 497 33.92 -23.85 0.70
CA LEU A 497 32.95 -23.06 1.46
C LEU A 497 32.53 -23.71 2.80
N LYS A 498 32.42 -25.05 2.84
CA LYS A 498 32.06 -25.80 4.05
C LYS A 498 33.17 -25.78 5.11
N GLU A 499 34.42 -25.85 4.70
CA GLU A 499 35.59 -25.78 5.60
C GLU A 499 35.74 -24.36 6.17
N LEU A 500 35.55 -23.36 5.31
CA LEU A 500 35.55 -21.95 5.71
C LEU A 500 34.49 -21.68 6.80
N GLN A 501 33.28 -22.24 6.65
CA GLN A 501 32.22 -22.11 7.64
C GLN A 501 32.59 -22.71 9.01
N SER A 502 33.27 -23.86 9.02
CA SER A 502 33.73 -24.50 10.27
C SER A 502 34.79 -23.64 10.98
N ILE A 503 35.78 -23.14 10.24
CA ILE A 503 36.83 -22.26 10.77
C ILE A 503 36.22 -20.98 11.38
N LEU A 504 35.20 -20.42 10.75
CA LEU A 504 34.54 -19.20 11.20
C LEU A 504 33.69 -19.41 12.46
N ILE A 505 33.16 -20.62 12.67
CA ILE A 505 32.43 -20.98 13.90
C ILE A 505 33.40 -21.05 15.09
N ASP A 506 34.61 -21.56 14.89
CA ASP A 506 35.63 -21.60 15.95
C ASP A 506 36.10 -20.19 16.32
N TYR A 507 36.28 -19.31 15.33
CA TYR A 507 36.65 -17.91 15.54
C TYR A 507 35.52 -17.04 16.12
N LYS A 508 34.25 -17.42 15.92
CA LYS A 508 33.09 -16.76 16.54
C LYS A 508 33.22 -16.70 18.06
N ASN A 509 33.87 -17.70 18.67
CA ASN A 509 34.04 -17.80 20.11
C ASN A 509 35.28 -17.07 20.66
N VAL A 510 36.20 -16.62 19.80
CA VAL A 510 37.42 -15.91 20.22
C VAL A 510 37.20 -14.40 20.32
N TYR A 511 36.23 -13.85 19.57
CA TYR A 511 36.05 -12.41 19.38
C TYR A 511 34.68 -11.89 19.86
N PHE A 512 34.14 -12.44 20.96
CA PHE A 512 32.80 -12.13 21.49
C PHE A 512 32.57 -10.63 21.75
N ASN A 513 32.10 -9.93 20.72
CA ASN A 513 31.28 -8.71 20.73
C ASN A 513 30.80 -8.47 19.28
N LEU A 514 30.22 -9.50 18.67
CA LEU A 514 29.66 -9.39 17.32
C LEU A 514 28.29 -8.71 17.40
N ASN A 515 28.10 -7.64 16.64
CA ASN A 515 26.81 -6.96 16.52
C ASN A 515 25.87 -7.86 15.70
N SER A 516 24.72 -8.22 16.26
CA SER A 516 23.73 -9.10 15.61
C SER A 516 23.18 -8.54 14.29
N ASN A 517 23.37 -7.24 14.04
CA ASN A 517 22.80 -6.54 12.89
C ASN A 517 23.77 -6.45 11.68
N LEU A 518 24.99 -6.98 11.79
CA LEU A 518 25.98 -6.97 10.69
C LEU A 518 26.36 -8.40 10.29
N GLY A 519 26.53 -8.68 8.99
CA GLY A 519 26.98 -10.00 8.53
C GLY A 519 28.39 -10.35 9.02
N ILE A 520 28.62 -11.63 9.38
CA ILE A 520 29.88 -12.10 9.98
C ILE A 520 31.13 -11.74 9.15
N PHE A 521 31.04 -11.83 7.81
CA PHE A 521 32.13 -11.47 6.89
C PHE A 521 32.48 -9.98 6.92
N LYS A 522 31.46 -9.11 7.04
CA LYS A 522 31.64 -7.65 7.10
C LYS A 522 32.30 -7.25 8.41
N GLN A 523 31.94 -7.89 9.51
CA GLN A 523 32.54 -7.66 10.83
C GLN A 523 34.00 -8.12 10.89
N ILE A 524 34.31 -9.30 10.32
CA ILE A 524 35.69 -9.79 10.18
C ILE A 524 36.52 -8.79 9.37
N ARG A 525 36.04 -8.39 8.18
CA ARG A 525 36.72 -7.41 7.34
C ARG A 525 37.02 -6.10 8.09
N GLN A 526 36.04 -5.54 8.80
CA GLN A 526 36.22 -4.32 9.59
C GLN A 526 37.29 -4.47 10.67
N ARG A 527 37.31 -5.59 11.40
CA ARG A 527 38.34 -5.87 12.43
C ARG A 527 39.75 -5.98 11.84
N PHE A 528 39.88 -6.64 10.68
CA PHE A 528 41.16 -6.76 9.99
C PHE A 528 41.65 -5.38 9.49
N GLU A 529 40.77 -4.54 8.93
CA GLU A 529 41.12 -3.17 8.51
C GLU A 529 41.47 -2.25 9.69
N ILE A 530 40.71 -2.30 10.79
CA ILE A 530 41.02 -1.54 12.02
C ILE A 530 42.41 -1.93 12.55
N THR A 531 42.72 -3.23 12.60
CA THR A 531 44.00 -3.69 13.14
C THR A 531 45.16 -3.36 12.21
N LYS A 532 44.97 -3.52 10.89
CA LYS A 532 45.91 -3.07 9.86
C LYS A 532 46.23 -1.58 9.99
N TYR A 533 45.22 -0.73 10.20
CA TYR A 533 45.38 0.71 10.35
C TYR A 533 46.07 1.10 11.67
N HIS A 534 45.57 0.60 12.81
CA HIS A 534 46.05 1.02 14.13
C HIS A 534 47.43 0.49 14.49
N TYR A 535 47.75 -0.76 14.15
CA TYR A 535 48.97 -1.41 14.63
C TYR A 535 50.11 -1.37 13.60
N ILE A 536 49.81 -1.45 12.30
CA ILE A 536 50.87 -1.52 11.28
C ILE A 536 51.14 -0.14 10.68
N GLY A 537 50.11 0.69 10.47
CA GLY A 537 50.32 2.07 10.02
C GLY A 537 51.09 2.94 11.02
N LYS A 538 50.73 2.87 12.30
CA LYS A 538 51.30 3.71 13.37
C LYS A 538 52.65 3.19 13.88
N ASN A 539 52.80 1.87 14.07
CA ASN A 539 54.04 1.30 14.58
C ASN A 539 55.10 1.04 13.50
N LYS A 540 54.78 0.96 12.19
CA LYS A 540 55.82 0.81 11.15
C LYS A 540 56.71 2.05 11.04
N ILE A 541 56.14 3.25 11.24
CA ILE A 541 56.92 4.50 11.34
C ILE A 541 57.78 4.48 12.61
N PHE A 542 57.22 4.03 13.74
CA PHE A 542 57.94 3.93 15.01
C PHE A 542 59.06 2.87 14.98
N ILE A 543 58.82 1.68 14.44
CA ILE A 543 59.79 0.58 14.27
C ILE A 543 60.85 0.94 13.23
N ASN A 544 60.51 1.71 12.18
CA ASN A 544 61.51 2.24 11.25
C ASN A 544 62.36 3.35 11.90
N ASN A 545 61.77 4.22 12.72
CA ASN A 545 62.53 5.20 13.52
C ASN A 545 63.43 4.50 14.54
N MET A 546 62.91 3.47 15.19
CA MET A 546 63.57 2.26 15.69
C MET A 546 64.88 1.97 14.93
N ARG A 547 64.68 1.17 13.87
CA ARG A 547 65.65 0.52 12.99
C ARG A 547 66.71 1.44 12.38
N TYR A 548 66.35 2.68 12.04
CA TYR A 548 67.17 3.53 11.19
C TYR A 548 67.61 4.85 11.84
N ASN A 549 66.93 5.34 12.88
CA ASN A 549 67.21 6.65 13.48
C ASN A 549 67.73 6.60 14.93
N GLY A 550 67.77 5.43 15.59
CA GLY A 550 68.55 5.23 16.83
C GLY A 550 68.16 6.14 18.01
N VAL A 551 66.90 6.61 18.08
CA VAL A 551 66.47 7.53 19.14
C VAL A 551 65.82 6.75 20.28
N HIS A 552 66.58 6.46 21.33
CA HIS A 552 66.02 6.25 22.66
C HIS A 552 66.94 6.83 23.73
N ASN A 553 66.38 7.72 24.57
CA ASN A 553 66.98 8.18 25.82
C ASN A 553 67.00 7.02 26.84
N CYS A 554 67.83 6.01 26.59
CA CYS A 554 68.24 5.07 27.62
C CYS A 554 69.62 5.54 28.07
N GLU A 555 69.77 5.90 29.34
CA GLU A 555 71.05 6.37 29.92
C GLU A 555 72.11 5.26 30.05
N ARG A 556 71.91 4.09 29.41
CA ARG A 556 72.90 3.01 29.37
C ARG A 556 73.69 3.10 28.06
N GLU A 557 75.01 3.15 28.15
CA GLU A 557 75.91 3.09 26.99
C GLU A 557 75.59 1.87 26.12
N LEU A 558 75.42 2.09 24.81
CA LEU A 558 75.31 1.05 23.79
C LEU A 558 76.61 0.22 23.78
N ARG A 559 76.58 -0.98 24.36
CA ARG A 559 77.68 -1.95 24.36
C ARG A 559 77.28 -3.15 23.49
N SER A 560 78.12 -3.59 22.55
CA SER A 560 77.78 -4.70 21.62
C SER A 560 77.91 -6.11 22.21
N TYR A 561 78.27 -6.21 23.49
CA TYR A 561 78.45 -7.47 24.19
C TYR A 561 77.25 -7.83 25.07
N CYS A 562 77.10 -9.12 25.36
CA CYS A 562 76.24 -9.56 26.46
C CYS A 562 76.87 -9.07 27.78
N CYS A 563 76.31 -8.01 28.39
CA CYS A 563 76.86 -7.37 29.59
C CYS A 563 77.21 -8.36 30.70
N ASP A 564 76.36 -9.38 30.90
CA ASP A 564 76.57 -10.41 31.93
C ASP A 564 77.79 -11.31 31.66
N CYS A 565 78.22 -11.47 30.40
CA CYS A 565 79.35 -12.34 30.04
C CYS A 565 80.68 -11.58 29.97
N TYR A 566 80.68 -10.34 29.46
CA TYR A 566 81.89 -9.52 29.30
C TYR A 566 82.44 -8.98 30.63
N ASP A 567 81.54 -8.60 31.55
CA ASP A 567 81.95 -8.10 32.87
C ASP A 567 82.57 -9.21 33.75
N ASN A 568 82.24 -10.48 33.46
CA ASN A 568 82.79 -11.67 34.12
C ASN A 568 84.00 -12.29 33.38
N GLU A 569 84.46 -11.67 32.29
CA GLU A 569 85.58 -12.13 31.46
C GLU A 569 86.91 -11.60 32.04
N ILE A 570 87.75 -12.53 32.53
CA ILE A 570 88.97 -12.23 33.32
C ILE A 570 90.22 -12.14 32.42
N ASP A 571 90.11 -12.52 31.14
CA ASP A 571 91.26 -12.53 30.22
C ASP A 571 91.53 -11.13 29.63
N ILE A 572 92.63 -10.51 30.10
CA ILE A 572 92.96 -9.09 29.83
C ILE A 572 93.41 -8.86 28.37
N ILE A 573 93.74 -9.92 27.64
CA ILE A 573 94.19 -9.84 26.24
C ILE A 573 92.98 -9.64 25.30
N GLU A 574 91.83 -10.26 25.57
CA GLU A 574 90.59 -10.02 24.80
C GLU A 574 89.97 -8.65 25.09
N LYS A 575 90.19 -8.08 26.28
CA LYS A 575 89.73 -6.71 26.63
C LYS A 575 90.48 -5.58 25.93
N LYS A 576 91.61 -5.84 25.25
CA LYS A 576 92.53 -4.80 24.74
C LYS A 576 92.49 -4.56 23.22
N LEU A 577 91.52 -5.11 22.49
CA LEU A 577 91.36 -4.86 21.05
C LEU A 577 90.29 -3.81 20.67
N ASP A 578 89.69 -3.10 21.65
CA ASP A 578 88.63 -2.10 21.41
C ASP A 578 88.79 -0.82 22.26
N GLN A 579 89.87 -0.07 22.04
CA GLN A 579 89.93 1.37 22.36
C GLN A 579 90.11 2.21 21.10
#